data_AF-A0A444IXR5-F1
#
_entry.id   AF-A0A444IXR5-F1
#
_cell.length_a   1.000
_cell.length_b   1.000
_cell.length_c   1.000
_cell.angle_alpha   90.00
_cell.angle_beta   90.00
_cell.angle_gamma   90.00
#
_symmetry.space_group_name_H-M   'P 1'
#
loop_
_entity.id
_entity.type
_entity.pdbx_description
1 polymer ?
#
loop_
_entity_poly.entity_id
_entity_poly.type
_entity_poly.pdbx_seq_one_letter_code
_entity_poly.pdbx_strand_id
1 'polypeptide(L)'
;MMQSLREQQLIEPLLRYLHEDRPFFGICVALQALFDSSEEAPEESGLGIIPGRVKRFDTELAVPHIGWNGIKVHQPSRIFHGFSGQEKLYFVHSYHVETTHTADVLTTTNYGCEFVSSVQKGNIIATQFHPEKSGKAGLKLLENFLDTSREAVIPQSCPAETKLAERIIACLDVRSNDQGDLVVTKGDQYDVREGGDVRNLGMPVELAQNYYEQGADEVTFLNITAFRDFPLEDMPMMEVLQKTSEKVFVPLTVGGGIRDFTDCNGKFYSALEVASEYFRSGADKISIGSDAVLIVEEVLKTGKATGLSSIEQIARVYGNQAVVISVDPRRVYVHAPDDTPHPVIETEFPGENGEKYCWYQCTVRGGREGRDLDAVTLAKVCEQLGAGEILLNCIDKDGTNSGFDLELINLVKEAVTIPVIASSGAGCPEHFLEVFTQTDAEAALAAGIFHRKEVPIGQVKRFLQENEVEIRTC
;
A
#
# COMPACT_ATOMS: atom_id res chain seq x y z
N MET A 1 18.15 3.65 -7.92
CA MET A 1 18.01 3.57 -9.40
C MET A 1 19.25 4.06 -10.16
N MET A 2 19.73 5.30 -9.95
CA MET A 2 20.86 5.87 -10.70
C MET A 2 22.14 5.02 -10.64
N GLN A 3 22.45 4.46 -9.47
CA GLN A 3 23.55 3.48 -9.31
C GLN A 3 23.40 2.28 -10.26
N SER A 4 22.22 1.69 -10.33
CA SER A 4 21.95 0.55 -11.23
C SER A 4 22.09 0.91 -12.70
N LEU A 5 21.61 2.10 -13.11
CA LEU A 5 21.81 2.59 -14.50
C LEU A 5 23.30 2.78 -14.82
N ARG A 6 24.10 3.24 -13.85
CA ARG A 6 25.56 3.40 -13.99
C ARG A 6 26.26 2.06 -14.11
N GLU A 7 25.95 1.11 -13.23
CA GLU A 7 26.51 -0.24 -13.22
C GLU A 7 26.20 -1.00 -14.52
N GLN A 8 24.98 -0.84 -15.05
CA GLN A 8 24.55 -1.42 -16.32
C GLN A 8 25.04 -0.61 -17.55
N GLN A 9 25.77 0.49 -17.36
CA GLN A 9 26.27 1.37 -18.43
C GLN A 9 25.15 1.96 -19.31
N LEU A 10 23.98 2.23 -18.73
CA LEU A 10 22.78 2.70 -19.43
C LEU A 10 22.61 4.23 -19.41
N ILE A 11 23.35 4.98 -18.59
CA ILE A 11 23.21 6.44 -18.49
C ILE A 11 23.44 7.14 -19.84
N GLU A 12 24.59 6.90 -20.47
CA GLU A 12 24.94 7.55 -21.75
C GLU A 12 23.98 7.18 -22.91
N PRO A 13 23.64 5.89 -23.12
CA PRO A 13 22.60 5.52 -24.08
C PRO A 13 21.24 6.19 -23.82
N LEU A 14 20.82 6.28 -22.56
CA LEU A 14 19.56 6.90 -22.17
C LEU A 14 19.58 8.41 -22.44
N LEU A 15 20.64 9.12 -22.06
CA LEU A 15 20.80 10.55 -22.34
C LEU A 15 20.74 10.85 -23.84
N ARG A 16 21.42 10.05 -24.67
CA ARG A 16 21.34 10.18 -26.12
C ARG A 16 19.91 10.00 -26.63
N TYR A 17 19.21 8.97 -26.15
CA TYR A 17 17.81 8.71 -26.53
C TYR A 17 16.90 9.90 -26.21
N LEU A 18 17.07 10.48 -25.02
CA LEU A 18 16.29 11.63 -24.54
C LEU A 18 16.64 12.91 -25.32
N HIS A 19 17.91 13.18 -25.59
CA HIS A 19 18.34 14.35 -26.38
C HIS A 19 17.93 14.30 -27.86
N GLU A 20 17.72 13.10 -28.40
CA GLU A 20 17.14 12.90 -29.74
C GLU A 20 15.60 13.12 -29.78
N ASP A 21 14.99 13.52 -28.66
CA ASP A 21 13.54 13.74 -28.50
C ASP A 21 12.69 12.54 -28.96
N ARG A 22 13.17 11.34 -28.62
CA ARG A 22 12.48 10.10 -28.94
C ARG A 22 11.37 9.82 -27.93
N PRO A 23 10.28 9.14 -28.32
CA PRO A 23 9.18 8.82 -27.40
C PRO A 23 9.67 8.09 -26.15
N PHE A 24 9.56 8.76 -25.00
CA PHE A 24 9.96 8.24 -23.70
C PHE A 24 8.83 8.44 -22.70
N PHE A 25 8.54 7.40 -21.92
CA PHE A 25 7.59 7.47 -20.82
C PHE A 25 8.26 7.06 -19.51
N GLY A 26 8.47 8.00 -18.61
CA GLY A 26 9.02 7.76 -17.28
C GLY A 26 7.92 7.57 -16.23
N ILE A 27 8.05 6.57 -15.37
CA ILE A 27 7.10 6.30 -14.27
C ILE A 27 7.83 6.45 -12.93
N CYS A 28 7.22 7.16 -11.99
CA CYS A 28 7.65 7.34 -10.60
C CYS A 28 9.12 7.79 -10.48
N VAL A 29 10.03 6.89 -10.07
CA VAL A 29 11.46 7.20 -9.92
C VAL A 29 12.10 7.65 -11.24
N ALA A 30 11.56 7.21 -12.38
CA ALA A 30 12.03 7.70 -13.69
C ALA A 30 11.63 9.16 -13.97
N LEU A 31 10.48 9.64 -13.46
CA LEU A 31 10.19 11.09 -13.46
C LEU A 31 11.23 11.83 -12.62
N GLN A 32 11.49 11.32 -11.42
CA GLN A 32 12.42 11.95 -10.48
C GLN A 32 13.85 12.02 -11.04
N ALA A 33 14.30 10.99 -11.74
CA ALA A 33 15.62 10.97 -12.36
C ALA A 33 15.78 11.92 -13.55
N LEU A 34 14.72 12.48 -14.13
CA LEU A 34 14.85 13.53 -15.15
C LEU A 34 15.38 14.84 -14.57
N PHE A 35 15.33 15.01 -13.24
CA PHE A 35 15.76 16.21 -12.52
C PHE A 35 17.22 16.12 -12.07
N ASP A 36 17.72 17.18 -11.42
CA ASP A 36 19.15 17.31 -11.12
C ASP A 36 19.59 16.45 -9.93
N SER A 37 18.74 16.34 -8.90
CA SER A 37 19.10 15.71 -7.61
C SER A 37 17.88 15.27 -6.79
N SER A 38 18.11 14.44 -5.77
CA SER A 38 17.11 14.01 -4.80
C SER A 38 17.63 14.08 -3.37
N GLU A 39 16.82 14.56 -2.44
CA GLU A 39 17.10 14.51 -1.00
C GLU A 39 17.12 13.07 -0.45
N GLU A 40 16.46 12.12 -1.13
CA GLU A 40 16.48 10.71 -0.75
C GLU A 40 17.87 10.07 -0.95
N ALA A 41 18.62 10.55 -1.94
CA ALA A 41 19.98 10.10 -2.25
C ALA A 41 20.86 11.30 -2.65
N PRO A 42 21.25 12.16 -1.68
CA PRO A 42 21.97 13.41 -1.95
C PRO A 42 23.31 13.24 -2.67
N GLU A 43 23.91 12.05 -2.56
CA GLU A 43 25.16 11.67 -3.21
C GLU A 43 25.02 11.29 -4.69
N GLU A 44 23.79 11.08 -5.18
CA GLU A 44 23.51 10.69 -6.56
C GLU A 44 22.98 11.88 -7.38
N SER A 45 23.60 12.14 -8.53
CA SER A 45 23.05 13.07 -9.53
C SER A 45 21.99 12.38 -10.38
N GLY A 46 20.92 13.10 -10.70
CA GLY A 46 19.95 12.67 -11.72
C GLY A 46 20.48 12.90 -13.14
N LEU A 47 19.60 12.78 -14.13
CA LEU A 47 19.93 12.93 -15.55
C LEU A 47 20.02 14.41 -15.98
N GLY A 48 19.42 15.34 -15.22
CA GLY A 48 19.50 16.78 -15.49
C GLY A 48 18.85 17.22 -16.81
N ILE A 49 17.79 16.53 -17.24
CA ILE A 49 17.03 16.86 -18.45
C ILE A 49 16.11 18.06 -18.23
N ILE A 50 15.57 18.18 -17.02
CA ILE A 50 14.74 19.29 -16.56
C ILE A 50 15.34 19.83 -15.26
N PRO A 51 15.58 21.16 -15.14
CA PRO A 51 16.10 21.73 -13.91
C PRO A 51 15.13 21.53 -12.74
N GLY A 52 15.64 21.17 -11.57
CA GLY A 52 14.85 21.01 -10.34
C GLY A 52 15.40 19.93 -9.43
N ARG A 53 14.73 19.73 -8.29
CA ARG A 53 15.15 18.78 -7.27
C ARG A 53 13.97 17.99 -6.74
N VAL A 54 14.26 16.80 -6.23
CA VAL A 54 13.29 15.95 -5.56
C VAL A 54 13.43 16.16 -4.05
N LYS A 55 12.36 16.60 -3.39
CA LYS A 55 12.31 16.95 -1.97
C LYS A 55 11.38 15.99 -1.23
N ARG A 56 11.66 15.69 0.04
CA ARG A 56 10.68 14.99 0.89
C ARG A 56 9.47 15.89 1.12
N PHE A 57 8.28 15.30 1.21
CA PHE A 57 7.09 16.03 1.68
C PHE A 57 7.33 16.63 3.07
N ASP A 58 6.88 17.88 3.22
CA ASP A 58 6.96 18.68 4.43
C ASP A 58 5.53 19.17 4.72
N THR A 59 4.79 18.37 5.47
CA THR A 59 3.33 18.47 5.66
C THR A 59 2.92 17.78 6.96
N GLU A 60 1.75 18.16 7.48
CA GLU A 60 1.09 17.51 8.62
C GLU A 60 0.31 16.23 8.20
N LEU A 61 0.12 16.02 6.89
CA LEU A 61 -0.48 14.79 6.36
C LEU A 61 0.49 13.61 6.50
N ALA A 62 -0.04 12.39 6.43
CA ALA A 62 0.78 11.19 6.51
C ALA A 62 1.82 11.11 5.37
N VAL A 63 3.02 10.60 5.65
CA VAL A 63 4.07 10.42 4.62
C VAL A 63 4.65 9.02 4.75
N PRO A 64 4.53 8.15 3.73
CA PRO A 64 4.39 8.48 2.30
C PRO A 64 2.96 8.87 1.86
N HIS A 65 2.86 9.64 0.77
CA HIS A 65 1.61 9.85 0.04
C HIS A 65 1.23 8.54 -0.67
N ILE A 66 0.27 7.80 -0.09
CA ILE A 66 -0.21 6.50 -0.59
C ILE A 66 -1.70 6.60 -0.89
N GLY A 67 -2.08 6.50 -2.16
CA GLY A 67 -3.48 6.41 -2.55
C GLY A 67 -3.81 7.10 -3.87
N TRP A 68 -5.08 7.48 -4.01
CA TRP A 68 -5.66 7.89 -5.28
C TRP A 68 -5.96 9.39 -5.28
N ASN A 69 -5.18 10.16 -6.05
CA ASN A 69 -5.31 11.63 -6.08
C ASN A 69 -5.62 12.13 -7.50
N GLY A 70 -6.18 13.32 -7.60
CA GLY A 70 -6.47 13.97 -8.87
C GLY A 70 -5.24 14.66 -9.49
N ILE A 71 -5.44 15.19 -10.70
CA ILE A 71 -4.43 15.99 -11.40
C ILE A 71 -5.03 17.32 -11.84
N LYS A 72 -4.24 18.39 -11.77
CA LYS A 72 -4.52 19.67 -12.42
C LYS A 72 -3.72 19.75 -13.70
N VAL A 73 -4.41 19.96 -14.81
CA VAL A 73 -3.78 20.03 -16.13
C VAL A 73 -3.37 21.45 -16.46
N HIS A 74 -2.10 21.65 -16.83
CA HIS A 74 -1.54 22.97 -17.17
C HIS A 74 -1.38 23.21 -18.66
N GLN A 75 -1.32 22.15 -19.47
CA GLN A 75 -1.12 22.23 -20.91
C GLN A 75 -1.74 21.02 -21.63
N PRO A 76 -2.10 21.16 -22.94
CA PRO A 76 -2.67 20.05 -23.69
C PRO A 76 -1.67 18.91 -23.86
N SER A 77 -2.16 17.68 -23.77
CA SER A 77 -1.37 16.49 -24.09
C SER A 77 -2.23 15.40 -24.68
N ARG A 78 -1.63 14.60 -25.56
CA ARG A 78 -2.28 13.42 -26.15
C ARG A 78 -2.67 12.40 -25.09
N ILE A 79 -1.92 12.32 -23.99
CA ILE A 79 -2.16 11.32 -22.94
C ILE A 79 -3.50 11.54 -22.22
N PHE A 80 -4.07 12.75 -22.31
CA PHE A 80 -5.37 13.11 -21.76
C PHE A 80 -6.55 12.84 -22.70
N HIS A 81 -6.32 12.25 -23.87
CA HIS A 81 -7.40 11.97 -24.80
C HIS A 81 -8.44 11.02 -24.17
N GLY A 82 -9.67 11.50 -23.99
CA GLY A 82 -10.76 10.76 -23.34
C GLY A 82 -10.82 10.90 -21.82
N PHE A 83 -9.99 11.75 -21.21
CA PHE A 83 -10.10 12.10 -19.79
C PHE A 83 -11.18 13.15 -19.60
N SER A 84 -11.95 13.00 -18.53
CA SER A 84 -12.93 13.99 -18.05
C SER A 84 -12.26 15.09 -17.22
N GLY A 85 -11.13 14.79 -16.59
CA GLY A 85 -10.43 15.65 -15.62
C GLY A 85 -10.82 15.38 -14.16
N GLN A 86 -11.63 14.34 -13.92
CA GLN A 86 -12.00 13.86 -12.59
C GLN A 86 -11.35 12.51 -12.25
N GLU A 87 -10.52 11.98 -13.15
CA GLU A 87 -9.82 10.73 -12.93
C GLU A 87 -8.90 10.84 -11.71
N LYS A 88 -8.89 9.80 -10.89
CA LYS A 88 -7.91 9.61 -9.84
C LYS A 88 -6.84 8.60 -10.27
N LEU A 89 -5.59 8.93 -9.97
CA LEU A 89 -4.41 8.16 -10.33
C LEU A 89 -3.68 7.75 -9.04
N TYR A 90 -3.00 6.61 -9.06
CA TYR A 90 -2.38 6.03 -7.89
C TYR A 90 -0.97 6.58 -7.65
N PHE A 91 -0.76 7.20 -6.50
CA PHE A 91 0.50 7.74 -6.01
C PHE A 91 0.99 6.91 -4.82
N VAL A 92 2.30 6.70 -4.74
CA VAL A 92 2.95 5.92 -3.68
C VAL A 92 4.40 6.40 -3.49
N HIS A 93 4.58 7.54 -2.80
CA HIS A 93 5.90 8.18 -2.70
C HIS A 93 6.05 9.09 -1.47
N SER A 94 7.27 9.17 -0.93
CA SER A 94 7.62 10.13 0.14
C SER A 94 8.22 11.43 -0.38
N TYR A 95 8.71 11.42 -1.62
CA TYR A 95 9.45 12.52 -2.23
C TYR A 95 8.76 12.98 -3.50
N HIS A 96 8.77 14.28 -3.77
CA HIS A 96 8.15 14.88 -4.93
C HIS A 96 9.10 15.86 -5.62
N VAL A 97 8.82 16.16 -6.88
CA VAL A 97 9.59 17.15 -7.64
C VAL A 97 9.19 18.58 -7.23
N GLU A 98 10.20 19.42 -7.06
CA GLU A 98 10.13 20.86 -6.94
C GLU A 98 10.98 21.49 -8.05
N THR A 99 10.37 22.37 -8.86
CA THR A 99 11.06 23.05 -9.95
C THR A 99 10.53 24.47 -10.15
N THR A 100 11.43 25.39 -10.49
CA THR A 100 11.08 26.73 -10.98
C THR A 100 10.82 26.75 -12.49
N HIS A 101 11.10 25.65 -13.18
CA HIS A 101 10.91 25.51 -14.62
C HIS A 101 9.50 25.00 -14.93
N THR A 102 8.54 25.91 -15.05
CA THR A 102 7.12 25.57 -15.21
C THR A 102 6.73 25.19 -16.64
N ALA A 103 7.56 25.47 -17.65
CA ALA A 103 7.21 25.24 -19.05
C ALA A 103 7.02 23.75 -19.38
N ASP A 104 7.78 22.87 -18.74
CA ASP A 104 7.70 21.42 -18.94
C ASP A 104 6.73 20.75 -17.95
N VAL A 105 6.10 21.49 -17.03
CA VAL A 105 5.12 20.93 -16.07
C VAL A 105 3.83 20.60 -16.81
N LEU A 106 3.43 19.33 -16.80
CA LEU A 106 2.22 18.87 -17.45
C LEU A 106 1.04 18.85 -16.48
N THR A 107 1.25 18.31 -15.27
CA THR A 107 0.24 18.33 -14.20
C THR A 107 0.85 18.64 -12.84
N THR A 108 0.00 19.20 -11.96
CA THR A 108 0.25 19.27 -10.52
C THR A 108 -0.85 18.58 -9.73
N THR A 109 -0.54 18.23 -8.47
CA THR A 109 -1.45 17.60 -7.52
C THR A 109 -1.28 18.25 -6.14
N ASN A 110 -2.35 18.31 -5.35
CA ASN A 110 -2.32 18.78 -3.97
C ASN A 110 -2.18 17.63 -2.97
N TYR A 111 -1.22 17.77 -2.05
CA TYR A 111 -1.04 16.92 -0.87
C TYR A 111 -0.24 17.68 0.20
N GLY A 112 -0.91 18.50 1.01
CA GLY A 112 -0.27 19.44 1.96
C GLY A 112 0.42 20.63 1.29
N CYS A 113 1.03 20.40 0.12
CA CYS A 113 1.54 21.38 -0.82
C CYS A 113 1.04 21.05 -2.24
N GLU A 114 1.26 21.95 -3.20
CA GLU A 114 1.11 21.63 -4.61
C GLU A 114 2.45 21.13 -5.17
N PHE A 115 2.45 19.95 -5.79
CA PHE A 115 3.66 19.32 -6.34
C PHE A 115 3.47 18.90 -7.80
N VAL A 116 4.59 18.73 -8.51
CA VAL A 116 4.58 18.25 -9.91
C VAL A 116 4.23 16.77 -9.97
N SER A 117 3.09 16.45 -10.58
CA SER A 117 2.60 15.07 -10.74
C SER A 117 2.90 14.49 -12.12
N SER A 118 3.16 15.33 -13.13
CA SER A 118 3.71 14.89 -14.41
C SER A 118 4.40 16.02 -15.17
N VAL A 119 5.29 15.65 -16.09
CA VAL A 119 6.01 16.56 -16.99
C VAL A 119 5.89 16.13 -18.44
N GLN A 120 6.05 17.09 -19.35
CA GLN A 120 6.16 16.86 -20.78
C GLN A 120 7.14 17.85 -21.41
N LYS A 121 8.19 17.31 -22.04
CA LYS A 121 9.19 18.06 -22.83
C LYS A 121 9.36 17.37 -24.17
N GLY A 122 8.80 17.95 -25.24
CA GLY A 122 8.73 17.29 -26.54
C GLY A 122 8.00 15.95 -26.44
N ASN A 123 8.67 14.86 -26.84
CA ASN A 123 8.16 13.49 -26.77
C ASN A 123 8.51 12.75 -25.47
N ILE A 124 9.17 13.43 -24.54
CA ILE A 124 9.48 12.92 -23.20
C ILE A 124 8.30 13.26 -22.29
N ILE A 125 7.61 12.24 -21.80
CA ILE A 125 6.55 12.36 -20.80
C ILE A 125 6.96 11.57 -19.57
N ALA A 126 6.69 12.09 -18.38
CA ALA A 126 6.87 11.30 -17.17
C ALA A 126 5.81 11.61 -16.12
N THR A 127 5.47 10.62 -15.29
CA THR A 127 4.42 10.70 -14.27
C THR A 127 4.96 10.29 -12.90
N GLN A 128 4.57 11.01 -11.85
CA GLN A 128 4.89 10.64 -10.46
C GLN A 128 3.98 9.51 -9.97
N PHE A 129 2.73 9.51 -10.42
CA PHE A 129 1.80 8.38 -10.25
C PHE A 129 2.18 7.20 -11.15
N HIS A 130 1.61 6.04 -10.85
CA HIS A 130 1.79 4.78 -11.58
C HIS A 130 0.57 4.48 -12.47
N PRO A 131 0.60 4.77 -13.79
CA PRO A 131 -0.51 4.48 -14.69
C PRO A 131 -0.89 2.98 -14.69
N GLU A 132 0.09 2.10 -14.59
CA GLU A 132 -0.09 0.64 -14.52
C GLU A 132 -0.79 0.16 -13.23
N LYS A 133 -0.83 1.01 -12.20
CA LYS A 133 -1.59 0.79 -10.96
C LYS A 133 -2.79 1.71 -10.79
N SER A 134 -3.14 2.46 -11.84
CA SER A 134 -4.24 3.43 -11.82
C SER A 134 -5.50 2.92 -12.55
N GLY A 135 -5.68 1.60 -12.63
CA GLY A 135 -6.82 0.95 -13.26
C GLY A 135 -7.04 1.39 -14.72
N LYS A 136 -8.31 1.49 -15.13
CA LYS A 136 -8.69 1.87 -16.50
C LYS A 136 -8.17 3.26 -16.91
N ALA A 137 -8.14 4.23 -15.99
CA ALA A 137 -7.66 5.57 -16.28
C ALA A 137 -6.18 5.57 -16.65
N GLY A 138 -5.36 4.84 -15.88
CA GLY A 138 -3.94 4.72 -16.18
C GLY A 138 -3.65 3.89 -17.44
N LEU A 139 -4.38 2.79 -17.67
CA LEU A 139 -4.29 2.06 -18.94
C LEU A 139 -4.63 2.94 -20.14
N LYS A 140 -5.66 3.79 -20.02
CA LYS A 140 -6.04 4.74 -21.08
C LYS A 140 -4.92 5.73 -21.37
N LEU A 141 -4.27 6.22 -20.32
CA LEU A 141 -3.11 7.11 -20.44
C LEU A 141 -1.96 6.45 -21.22
N LEU A 142 -1.64 5.19 -20.89
CA LEU A 142 -0.60 4.42 -21.59
C LEU A 142 -0.99 4.13 -23.06
N GLU A 143 -2.24 3.76 -23.32
CA GLU A 143 -2.77 3.60 -24.68
C GLU A 143 -2.56 4.88 -25.50
N ASN A 144 -2.92 6.03 -24.93
CA ASN A 144 -2.78 7.33 -25.57
C ASN A 144 -1.31 7.73 -25.79
N PHE A 145 -0.38 7.31 -24.94
CA PHE A 145 1.06 7.53 -25.17
C PHE A 145 1.58 6.70 -26.34
N LEU A 146 1.13 5.45 -26.48
CA LEU A 146 1.53 4.56 -27.57
C LEU A 146 0.94 4.99 -28.92
N ASP A 147 -0.27 5.54 -28.92
CA ASP A 147 -0.96 6.02 -30.11
C ASP A 147 -0.56 7.48 -30.45
N THR A 148 0.38 7.63 -31.39
CA THR A 148 0.85 8.94 -31.86
C THR A 148 -0.16 9.70 -32.72
N SER A 149 -1.28 9.08 -33.10
CA SER A 149 -2.33 9.74 -33.89
C SER A 149 -3.32 10.55 -33.04
N ARG A 150 -3.27 10.41 -31.71
CA ARG A 150 -4.16 11.10 -30.79
C ARG A 150 -3.90 12.61 -30.76
N GLU A 151 -4.99 13.36 -30.78
CA GLU A 151 -4.95 14.80 -30.60
C GLU A 151 -4.58 15.17 -29.16
N ALA A 152 -3.76 16.22 -29.01
CA ALA A 152 -3.45 16.78 -27.71
C ALA A 152 -4.63 17.60 -27.19
N VAL A 153 -5.13 17.26 -26.00
CA VAL A 153 -6.32 17.89 -25.40
C VAL A 153 -6.06 18.35 -23.98
N ILE A 154 -6.86 19.32 -23.52
CA ILE A 154 -7.07 19.60 -22.09
C ILE A 154 -8.42 18.97 -21.72
N PRO A 155 -8.51 18.18 -20.65
CA PRO A 155 -9.79 17.64 -20.18
C PRO A 155 -10.83 18.73 -19.92
N GLN A 156 -12.11 18.36 -20.02
CA GLN A 156 -13.21 19.31 -19.86
C GLN A 156 -13.24 19.94 -18.46
N SER A 157 -12.96 19.15 -17.43
CA SER A 157 -12.81 19.61 -16.06
C SER A 157 -11.32 19.79 -15.75
N CYS A 158 -10.97 20.85 -15.03
CA CYS A 158 -9.67 20.99 -14.41
C CYS A 158 -9.90 21.50 -12.98
N PRO A 159 -9.76 20.64 -11.96
CA PRO A 159 -10.06 21.02 -10.59
C PRO A 159 -9.09 22.11 -10.11
N ALA A 160 -9.59 23.10 -9.37
CA ALA A 160 -8.75 24.14 -8.77
C ALA A 160 -7.85 23.57 -7.66
N GLU A 161 -8.33 22.53 -6.98
CA GLU A 161 -7.63 21.80 -5.92
C GLU A 161 -7.95 20.30 -6.07
N THR A 162 -6.94 19.44 -5.94
CA THR A 162 -7.14 17.98 -5.94
C THR A 162 -7.22 17.46 -4.51
N LYS A 163 -7.85 16.30 -4.32
CA LYS A 163 -7.95 15.65 -3.01
C LYS A 163 -7.56 14.18 -3.11
N LEU A 164 -6.84 13.70 -2.12
CA LEU A 164 -6.62 12.27 -1.92
C LEU A 164 -7.98 11.62 -1.60
N ALA A 165 -8.30 10.53 -2.28
CA ALA A 165 -9.48 9.72 -1.94
C ALA A 165 -9.16 8.73 -0.83
N GLU A 166 -10.17 8.50 0.00
CA GLU A 166 -10.20 7.39 0.93
C GLU A 166 -10.14 6.05 0.18
N ARG A 167 -9.46 5.08 0.80
CA ARG A 167 -9.07 3.84 0.13
C ARG A 167 -9.88 2.65 0.64
N ILE A 168 -10.54 1.94 -0.28
CA ILE A 168 -11.23 0.68 0.03
C ILE A 168 -10.36 -0.51 -0.38
N ILE A 169 -9.82 -1.21 0.60
CA ILE A 169 -8.93 -2.36 0.39
C ILE A 169 -9.72 -3.66 0.52
N ALA A 170 -9.58 -4.53 -0.47
CA ALA A 170 -10.16 -5.87 -0.43
C ALA A 170 -9.09 -6.90 -0.05
N CYS A 171 -9.37 -7.72 0.95
CA CYS A 171 -8.43 -8.71 1.46
C CYS A 171 -8.91 -10.14 1.20
N LEU A 172 -7.97 -11.05 0.94
CA LEU A 172 -8.22 -12.48 0.85
C LEU A 172 -7.14 -13.30 1.56
N ASP A 173 -7.59 -14.32 2.29
CA ASP A 173 -6.75 -15.36 2.86
C ASP A 173 -6.37 -16.39 1.79
N VAL A 174 -5.08 -16.69 1.68
CA VAL A 174 -4.57 -17.74 0.80
C VAL A 174 -4.02 -18.88 1.65
N ARG A 175 -4.68 -20.04 1.61
CA ARG A 175 -4.33 -21.26 2.36
C ARG A 175 -3.99 -22.41 1.42
N SER A 176 -3.31 -23.42 1.93
CA SER A 176 -3.18 -24.73 1.27
C SER A 176 -4.23 -25.69 1.82
N ASN A 177 -4.96 -26.39 0.95
CA ASN A 177 -5.87 -27.46 1.36
C ASN A 177 -5.08 -28.77 1.64
N ASP A 178 -5.78 -29.83 2.08
CA ASP A 178 -5.19 -31.14 2.39
C ASP A 178 -4.51 -31.82 1.18
N GLN A 179 -4.82 -31.38 -0.04
CA GLN A 179 -4.23 -31.87 -1.29
C GLN A 179 -3.03 -31.02 -1.74
N GLY A 180 -2.71 -29.94 -1.01
CA GLY A 180 -1.64 -29.00 -1.33
C GLY A 180 -2.04 -27.86 -2.27
N ASP A 181 -3.32 -27.72 -2.62
CA ASP A 181 -3.80 -26.66 -3.51
C ASP A 181 -4.00 -25.34 -2.76
N LEU A 182 -3.72 -24.24 -3.45
CA LEU A 182 -4.05 -22.91 -2.95
C LEU A 182 -5.54 -22.63 -3.04
N VAL A 183 -6.17 -22.30 -1.91
CA VAL A 183 -7.59 -22.00 -1.79
C VAL A 183 -7.81 -20.71 -1.01
N VAL A 184 -8.93 -20.04 -1.27
CA VAL A 184 -9.41 -18.93 -0.45
C VAL A 184 -10.47 -19.46 0.51
N THR A 185 -10.29 -19.20 1.80
CA THR A 185 -11.34 -19.50 2.79
C THR A 185 -12.38 -18.40 2.81
N LYS A 186 -13.66 -18.77 2.65
CA LYS A 186 -14.77 -17.93 3.13
C LYS A 186 -14.63 -17.91 4.65
N GLY A 187 -14.43 -16.74 5.27
CA GLY A 187 -14.31 -16.64 6.73
C GLY A 187 -15.42 -17.42 7.46
N ASP A 188 -15.01 -18.07 8.55
CA ASP A 188 -15.75 -18.96 9.46
C ASP A 188 -16.49 -20.16 8.85
N GLN A 189 -15.91 -21.34 9.06
CA GLN A 189 -16.37 -22.72 8.84
C GLN A 189 -15.86 -23.48 7.60
N TYR A 190 -15.30 -24.65 7.93
CA TYR A 190 -14.84 -25.74 7.08
C TYR A 190 -15.93 -26.27 6.15
N ASP A 191 -15.66 -26.31 4.84
CA ASP A 191 -15.69 -27.51 3.97
C ASP A 191 -15.64 -27.04 2.50
N VAL A 192 -14.49 -27.19 1.85
CA VAL A 192 -14.39 -27.05 0.38
C VAL A 192 -14.24 -28.46 -0.19
N ARG A 193 -15.35 -29.21 -0.21
CA ARG A 193 -15.42 -30.51 -0.89
C ARG A 193 -16.31 -30.38 -2.11
N GLU A 194 -15.71 -30.05 -3.25
CA GLU A 194 -16.25 -30.42 -4.56
C GLU A 194 -15.16 -31.19 -5.33
N GLY A 195 -15.50 -32.40 -5.76
CA GLY A 195 -14.55 -33.38 -6.27
C GLY A 195 -14.09 -33.14 -7.71
N GLY A 196 -12.80 -33.39 -7.94
CA GLY A 196 -12.17 -33.51 -9.25
C GLY A 196 -10.73 -33.01 -9.26
N ASP A 197 -9.82 -33.75 -9.90
CA ASP A 197 -8.39 -33.42 -10.05
C ASP A 197 -8.16 -32.06 -10.75
N VAL A 198 -7.77 -30.99 -10.05
CA VAL A 198 -7.08 -29.81 -10.63
C VAL A 198 -6.36 -28.96 -9.55
N ARG A 199 -5.11 -28.52 -9.79
CA ARG A 199 -4.46 -27.37 -9.12
C ARG A 199 -5.33 -26.11 -9.27
N ASN A 200 -6.10 -25.72 -8.25
CA ASN A 200 -7.04 -24.60 -8.38
C ASN A 200 -6.46 -23.22 -8.03
N LEU A 201 -5.34 -22.85 -8.68
CA LEU A 201 -4.78 -21.49 -8.65
C LEU A 201 -5.76 -20.41 -9.17
N GLY A 202 -6.85 -20.82 -9.83
CA GLY A 202 -7.87 -19.92 -10.38
C GLY A 202 -8.60 -19.15 -9.29
N MET A 203 -8.88 -19.76 -8.13
CA MET A 203 -9.74 -19.12 -7.13
C MET A 203 -9.19 -17.81 -6.53
N PRO A 204 -7.93 -17.72 -6.05
CA PRO A 204 -7.39 -16.46 -5.55
C PRO A 204 -7.28 -15.39 -6.65
N VAL A 205 -6.86 -15.78 -7.86
CA VAL A 205 -6.68 -14.88 -9.01
C VAL A 205 -8.02 -14.32 -9.49
N GLU A 206 -9.02 -15.19 -9.67
CA GLU A 206 -10.38 -14.80 -10.07
C GLU A 206 -11.04 -13.93 -9.00
N LEU A 207 -10.83 -14.22 -7.72
CA LEU A 207 -11.35 -13.39 -6.64
C LEU A 207 -10.72 -12.00 -6.64
N ALA A 208 -9.39 -11.90 -6.77
CA ALA A 208 -8.69 -10.63 -6.90
C ALA A 208 -9.16 -9.83 -8.12
N GLN A 209 -9.36 -10.49 -9.26
CA GLN A 209 -9.94 -9.89 -10.46
C GLN A 209 -11.36 -9.36 -10.17
N ASN A 210 -12.21 -10.14 -9.51
CA ASN A 210 -13.56 -9.73 -9.15
C ASN A 210 -13.56 -8.53 -8.19
N TYR A 211 -12.61 -8.44 -7.25
CA TYR A 211 -12.48 -7.27 -6.39
C TYR A 211 -12.09 -6.02 -7.17
N TYR A 212 -11.10 -6.14 -8.07
CA TYR A 212 -10.70 -5.06 -8.97
C TYR A 212 -11.87 -4.56 -9.83
N GLU A 213 -12.62 -5.46 -10.46
CA GLU A 213 -13.77 -5.13 -11.30
C GLU A 213 -14.92 -4.48 -10.52
N GLN A 214 -15.06 -4.81 -9.23
CA GLN A 214 -16.01 -4.17 -8.32
C GLN A 214 -15.52 -2.82 -7.77
N GLY A 215 -14.29 -2.42 -8.09
CA GLY A 215 -13.72 -1.13 -7.75
C GLY A 215 -12.83 -1.11 -6.52
N ALA A 216 -12.27 -2.25 -6.08
CA ALA A 216 -11.24 -2.25 -5.03
C ALA A 216 -10.09 -1.29 -5.38
N ASP A 217 -9.63 -0.52 -4.40
CA ASP A 217 -8.52 0.42 -4.56
C ASP A 217 -7.16 -0.23 -4.37
N GLU A 218 -7.13 -1.40 -3.73
CA GLU A 218 -5.99 -2.28 -3.52
C GLU A 218 -6.52 -3.68 -3.20
N VAL A 219 -5.72 -4.71 -3.54
CA VAL A 219 -5.98 -6.09 -3.14
C VAL A 219 -4.86 -6.61 -2.25
N THR A 220 -5.21 -7.10 -1.07
CA THR A 220 -4.28 -7.70 -0.09
C THR A 220 -4.43 -9.21 -0.06
N PHE A 221 -3.31 -9.92 -0.17
CA PHE A 221 -3.20 -11.37 -0.03
C PHE A 221 -2.54 -11.71 1.31
N LEU A 222 -3.28 -12.35 2.21
CA LEU A 222 -2.72 -12.91 3.44
C LEU A 222 -2.29 -14.35 3.19
N ASN A 223 -0.99 -14.51 2.95
CA ASN A 223 -0.36 -15.80 2.74
C ASN A 223 -0.12 -16.51 4.08
N ILE A 224 -1.02 -17.44 4.39
CA ILE A 224 -1.02 -18.21 5.64
C ILE A 224 -0.66 -19.67 5.41
N THR A 225 -0.05 -19.94 4.26
CA THR A 225 0.49 -21.23 3.90
C THR A 225 1.82 -21.50 4.60
N ALA A 226 2.08 -22.76 4.93
CA ALA A 226 3.36 -23.20 5.46
C ALA A 226 4.21 -23.78 4.32
N PHE A 227 4.96 -22.94 3.60
CA PHE A 227 5.82 -23.38 2.50
C PHE A 227 7.32 -23.39 2.83
N ARG A 228 7.69 -23.71 4.08
CA ARG A 228 9.11 -23.83 4.47
C ARG A 228 9.86 -24.94 3.70
N ASP A 229 9.13 -25.83 3.03
CA ASP A 229 9.67 -26.99 2.33
C ASP A 229 9.87 -26.76 0.81
N PHE A 230 9.58 -25.56 0.28
CA PHE A 230 9.75 -25.22 -1.14
C PHE A 230 10.92 -24.25 -1.36
N PRO A 231 11.65 -24.37 -2.49
CA PRO A 231 12.51 -23.29 -2.98
C PRO A 231 11.71 -21.99 -3.16
N LEU A 232 12.35 -20.83 -2.95
CA LEU A 232 11.68 -19.52 -3.02
C LEU A 232 10.98 -19.29 -4.37
N GLU A 233 11.66 -19.64 -5.46
CA GLU A 233 11.18 -19.46 -6.84
C GLU A 233 9.94 -20.34 -7.15
N ASP A 234 9.78 -21.45 -6.41
CA ASP A 234 8.69 -22.41 -6.61
C ASP A 234 7.51 -22.14 -5.67
N MET A 235 7.53 -21.05 -4.89
CA MET A 235 6.45 -20.74 -3.96
C MET A 235 5.14 -20.48 -4.72
N PRO A 236 4.06 -21.23 -4.47
CA PRO A 236 2.79 -21.09 -5.21
C PRO A 236 2.19 -19.68 -5.17
N MET A 237 2.45 -18.91 -4.11
CA MET A 237 2.00 -17.52 -3.98
C MET A 237 2.63 -16.60 -5.04
N MET A 238 3.84 -16.90 -5.53
CA MET A 238 4.49 -16.14 -6.60
C MET A 238 3.70 -16.26 -7.91
N GLU A 239 3.27 -17.47 -8.26
CA GLU A 239 2.44 -17.73 -9.45
C GLU A 239 1.07 -17.04 -9.34
N VAL A 240 0.47 -17.00 -8.13
CA VAL A 240 -0.78 -16.25 -7.90
C VAL A 240 -0.60 -14.76 -8.17
N LEU A 241 0.47 -14.13 -7.68
CA LEU A 241 0.74 -12.72 -7.93
C LEU A 241 1.01 -12.44 -9.41
N GLN A 242 1.77 -13.30 -10.08
CA GLN A 242 2.09 -13.15 -11.50
C GLN A 242 0.81 -13.17 -12.34
N LYS A 243 -0.03 -14.19 -12.15
CA LYS A 243 -1.31 -14.33 -12.85
C LYS A 243 -2.31 -13.23 -12.49
N THR A 244 -2.30 -12.76 -11.24
CA THR A 244 -3.14 -11.63 -10.82
C THR A 244 -2.72 -10.35 -11.55
N SER A 245 -1.41 -10.09 -11.64
CA SER A 245 -0.86 -8.88 -12.26
C SER A 245 -1.12 -8.79 -13.76
N GLU A 246 -1.44 -9.89 -14.44
CA GLU A 246 -1.89 -9.88 -15.85
C GLU A 246 -3.24 -9.18 -16.04
N LYS A 247 -4.07 -9.08 -14.99
CA LYS A 247 -5.48 -8.65 -15.08
C LYS A 247 -5.86 -7.54 -14.10
N VAL A 248 -5.14 -7.40 -13.00
CA VAL A 248 -5.46 -6.49 -11.90
C VAL A 248 -4.47 -5.33 -11.90
N PHE A 249 -4.96 -4.15 -12.28
CA PHE A 249 -4.16 -2.93 -12.46
C PHE A 249 -4.36 -1.94 -11.31
N VAL A 250 -4.41 -2.46 -10.09
CA VAL A 250 -4.40 -1.73 -8.82
C VAL A 250 -3.28 -2.30 -7.94
N PRO A 251 -2.86 -1.62 -6.87
CA PRO A 251 -1.84 -2.11 -5.96
C PRO A 251 -2.16 -3.50 -5.41
N LEU A 252 -1.14 -4.35 -5.31
CA LEU A 252 -1.19 -5.67 -4.70
C LEU A 252 -0.29 -5.70 -3.46
N THR A 253 -0.85 -6.04 -2.31
CA THR A 253 -0.09 -6.22 -1.07
C THR A 253 -0.05 -7.69 -0.70
N VAL A 254 1.12 -8.22 -0.32
CA VAL A 254 1.25 -9.61 0.16
C VAL A 254 1.78 -9.64 1.59
N GLY A 255 1.07 -10.31 2.48
CA GLY A 255 1.48 -10.53 3.86
C GLY A 255 1.76 -11.99 4.14
N GLY A 256 2.70 -12.28 5.04
CA GLY A 256 3.00 -13.63 5.49
C GLY A 256 4.18 -14.29 4.76
N GLY A 257 5.16 -14.77 5.55
CA GLY A 257 6.34 -15.45 5.03
C GLY A 257 7.53 -14.53 4.69
N ILE A 258 7.43 -13.21 4.93
CA ILE A 258 8.48 -12.23 4.62
C ILE A 258 9.55 -12.22 5.71
N ARG A 259 10.43 -13.23 5.69
CA ARG A 259 11.48 -13.43 6.70
C ARG A 259 12.63 -14.28 6.20
N ASP A 260 13.72 -14.25 6.93
CA ASP A 260 14.86 -15.13 6.69
C ASP A 260 14.43 -16.59 6.80
N PHE A 261 14.83 -17.41 5.82
CA PHE A 261 14.61 -18.85 5.87
C PHE A 261 15.65 -19.63 5.05
N THR A 262 15.74 -20.93 5.32
CA THR A 262 16.54 -21.86 4.54
C THR A 262 15.59 -22.88 3.92
N ASP A 263 15.67 -23.06 2.60
CA ASP A 263 14.82 -24.01 1.88
C ASP A 263 15.24 -25.47 2.11
N CYS A 264 14.45 -26.40 1.55
CA CYS A 264 14.70 -27.84 1.64
C CYS A 264 16.02 -28.29 0.99
N ASN A 265 16.62 -27.47 0.12
CA ASN A 265 17.92 -27.72 -0.50
C ASN A 265 19.09 -27.13 0.30
N GLY A 266 18.82 -26.47 1.43
CA GLY A 266 19.84 -25.84 2.26
C GLY A 266 20.28 -24.46 1.79
N LYS A 267 19.59 -23.85 0.80
CA LYS A 267 19.89 -22.48 0.36
C LYS A 267 19.23 -21.48 1.30
N PHE A 268 20.04 -20.56 1.82
CA PHE A 268 19.57 -19.46 2.66
C PHE A 268 19.04 -18.32 1.80
N TYR A 269 17.93 -17.73 2.23
CA TYR A 269 17.36 -16.50 1.68
C TYR A 269 17.11 -15.52 2.83
N SER A 270 17.58 -14.29 2.64
CA SER A 270 17.24 -13.15 3.50
C SER A 270 15.81 -12.66 3.26
N ALA A 271 15.22 -12.00 4.24
CA ALA A 271 13.91 -11.36 4.12
C ALA A 271 13.86 -10.37 2.95
N LEU A 272 14.98 -9.68 2.66
CA LEU A 272 15.09 -8.79 1.51
C LEU A 272 15.00 -9.54 0.18
N GLU A 273 15.67 -10.70 0.04
CA GLU A 273 15.57 -11.55 -1.16
C GLU A 273 14.16 -12.10 -1.34
N VAL A 274 13.52 -12.51 -0.24
CA VAL A 274 12.11 -12.94 -0.24
C VAL A 274 11.20 -11.82 -0.73
N ALA A 275 11.31 -10.62 -0.13
CA ALA A 275 10.51 -9.47 -0.55
C ALA A 275 10.77 -9.08 -2.02
N SER A 276 12.04 -9.10 -2.44
CA SER A 276 12.44 -8.83 -3.83
C SER A 276 11.76 -9.78 -4.81
N GLU A 277 11.65 -11.06 -4.47
CA GLU A 277 10.98 -12.05 -5.34
C GLU A 277 9.46 -11.84 -5.38
N TYR A 278 8.85 -11.50 -4.25
CA TYR A 278 7.44 -11.09 -4.22
C TYR A 278 7.18 -9.85 -5.08
N PHE A 279 8.05 -8.84 -5.03
CA PHE A 279 7.92 -7.65 -5.88
C PHE A 279 8.08 -7.98 -7.37
N ARG A 280 9.06 -8.83 -7.73
CA ARG A 280 9.24 -9.30 -9.12
C ARG A 280 8.05 -10.11 -9.63
N SER A 281 7.37 -10.80 -8.72
CA SER A 281 6.18 -11.59 -9.02
C SER A 281 4.89 -10.77 -9.07
N GLY A 282 4.94 -9.47 -8.73
CA GLY A 282 3.84 -8.53 -8.95
C GLY A 282 3.24 -7.88 -7.70
N ALA A 283 3.75 -8.21 -6.50
CA ALA A 283 3.43 -7.41 -5.32
C ALA A 283 4.00 -6.00 -5.47
N ASP A 284 3.31 -5.01 -4.94
CA ASP A 284 3.77 -3.63 -4.82
C ASP A 284 4.21 -3.32 -3.39
N LYS A 285 3.63 -4.03 -2.41
CA LYS A 285 3.91 -3.89 -0.99
C LYS A 285 3.99 -5.24 -0.31
N ILE A 286 4.81 -5.32 0.73
CA ILE A 286 4.87 -6.47 1.63
C ILE A 286 4.32 -6.11 3.00
N SER A 287 3.72 -7.09 3.68
CA SER A 287 3.20 -6.94 5.04
C SER A 287 3.96 -7.84 6.03
N ILE A 288 4.51 -7.21 7.06
CA ILE A 288 5.28 -7.85 8.14
C ILE A 288 4.42 -7.87 9.41
N GLY A 289 4.11 -9.06 9.91
CA GLY A 289 3.29 -9.26 11.11
C GLY A 289 4.12 -9.60 12.34
N SER A 290 4.12 -10.87 12.76
CA SER A 290 4.78 -11.32 14.00
C SER A 290 6.26 -10.94 14.12
N ASP A 291 7.01 -10.90 13.02
CA ASP A 291 8.42 -10.51 13.07
C ASP A 291 8.61 -9.03 13.41
N ALA A 292 7.65 -8.16 13.09
CA ALA A 292 7.70 -6.75 13.50
C ALA A 292 7.71 -6.61 15.03
N VAL A 293 6.90 -7.42 15.72
CA VAL A 293 6.88 -7.46 17.19
C VAL A 293 8.23 -7.90 17.75
N LEU A 294 8.82 -8.96 17.19
CA LEU A 294 10.13 -9.46 17.63
C LEU A 294 11.25 -8.44 17.38
N ILE A 295 11.20 -7.74 16.24
CA ILE A 295 12.15 -6.66 15.90
C ILE A 295 12.04 -5.54 16.92
N VAL A 296 10.83 -5.08 17.24
CA VAL A 296 10.61 -4.00 18.22
C VAL A 296 11.05 -4.41 19.62
N GLU A 297 10.74 -5.63 20.07
CA GLU A 297 11.22 -6.14 21.36
C GLU A 297 12.75 -6.11 21.47
N GLU A 298 13.46 -6.51 20.41
CA GLU A 298 14.93 -6.45 20.40
C GLU A 298 15.45 -5.01 20.36
N VAL A 299 14.80 -4.10 19.63
CA VAL A 299 15.14 -2.67 19.64
C VAL A 299 14.94 -2.06 21.02
N LEU A 300 13.83 -2.34 21.70
CA LEU A 300 13.55 -1.86 23.05
C LEU A 300 14.57 -2.41 24.07
N LYS A 301 14.91 -3.70 23.94
CA LYS A 301 15.88 -4.36 24.82
C LYS A 301 17.30 -3.85 24.63
N THR A 302 17.72 -3.58 23.39
CA THR A 302 19.08 -3.12 23.06
C THR A 302 19.22 -1.59 23.06
N GLY A 303 18.10 -0.87 23.02
CA GLY A 303 18.02 0.59 22.94
C GLY A 303 18.38 1.17 21.57
N LYS A 304 18.52 0.35 20.51
CA LYS A 304 18.89 0.85 19.17
C LYS A 304 18.43 -0.04 18.02
N ALA A 305 18.17 0.60 16.89
CA ALA A 305 17.99 -0.04 15.59
C ALA A 305 19.30 -0.70 15.11
N THR A 306 19.18 -1.76 14.30
CA THR A 306 20.34 -2.57 13.87
C THR A 306 20.84 -2.25 12.47
N GLY A 307 19.98 -1.67 11.63
CA GLY A 307 20.13 -1.54 10.18
C GLY A 307 19.95 -2.86 9.42
N LEU A 308 19.56 -3.94 10.10
CA LEU A 308 19.58 -5.31 9.59
C LEU A 308 18.24 -6.04 9.69
N SER A 309 17.23 -5.45 10.33
CA SER A 309 15.90 -6.07 10.35
C SER A 309 15.25 -6.05 8.97
N SER A 310 14.26 -6.92 8.76
CA SER A 310 13.51 -6.95 7.50
C SER A 310 12.84 -5.62 7.18
N ILE A 311 12.31 -4.91 8.18
CA ILE A 311 11.73 -3.56 8.01
C ILE A 311 12.80 -2.60 7.45
N GLU A 312 13.95 -2.51 8.11
CA GLU A 312 15.03 -1.58 7.74
C GLU A 312 15.62 -1.88 6.36
N GLN A 313 15.89 -3.16 6.06
CA GLN A 313 16.52 -3.56 4.81
C GLN A 313 15.60 -3.38 3.61
N ILE A 314 14.32 -3.75 3.75
CA ILE A 314 13.35 -3.61 2.65
C ILE A 314 13.04 -2.13 2.41
N ALA A 315 12.79 -1.35 3.47
CA ALA A 315 12.56 0.08 3.36
C ALA A 315 13.75 0.83 2.73
N ARG A 316 14.99 0.44 3.08
CA ARG A 316 16.19 1.05 2.50
C ARG A 316 16.31 0.82 0.99
N VAL A 317 15.88 -0.33 0.48
CA VAL A 317 16.04 -0.68 -0.95
C VAL A 317 14.84 -0.23 -1.79
N TYR A 318 13.63 -0.39 -1.26
CA TYR A 318 12.38 -0.17 -1.99
C TYR A 318 11.61 1.09 -1.55
N GLY A 319 12.08 1.77 -0.50
CA GLY A 319 11.43 2.91 0.13
C GLY A 319 10.40 2.48 1.18
N ASN A 320 10.08 3.38 2.10
CA ASN A 320 9.13 3.12 3.19
C ASN A 320 7.77 2.65 2.66
N GLN A 321 7.33 3.21 1.53
CA GLN A 321 6.05 2.90 0.89
C GLN A 321 5.85 1.41 0.54
N ALA A 322 6.92 0.62 0.48
CA ALA A 322 6.87 -0.81 0.18
C ALA A 322 6.60 -1.68 1.41
N VAL A 323 6.72 -1.13 2.63
CA VAL A 323 6.68 -1.88 3.90
C VAL A 323 5.42 -1.53 4.70
N VAL A 324 4.52 -2.50 4.81
CA VAL A 324 3.32 -2.44 5.64
C VAL A 324 3.54 -3.27 6.91
N ILE A 325 3.08 -2.77 8.05
CA ILE A 325 3.15 -3.53 9.33
C ILE A 325 1.75 -4.00 9.71
N SER A 326 1.56 -5.32 9.78
CA SER A 326 0.31 -5.90 10.26
C SER A 326 0.35 -5.99 11.78
N VAL A 327 -0.49 -5.20 12.44
CA VAL A 327 -0.61 -5.16 13.90
C VAL A 327 -1.88 -5.89 14.30
N ASP A 328 -1.74 -6.86 15.21
CA ASP A 328 -2.84 -7.67 15.75
C ASP A 328 -3.02 -7.39 17.26
N PRO A 329 -3.63 -6.25 17.62
CA PRO A 329 -3.87 -5.88 19.00
C PRO A 329 -5.16 -6.50 19.54
N ARG A 330 -5.17 -6.71 20.87
CA ARG A 330 -6.39 -6.97 21.66
C ARG A 330 -6.45 -6.01 22.85
N ARG A 331 -7.66 -5.64 23.23
CA ARG A 331 -7.92 -4.73 24.34
C ARG A 331 -7.63 -5.41 25.68
N VAL A 332 -6.94 -4.70 26.56
CA VAL A 332 -6.65 -5.12 27.94
C VAL A 332 -7.08 -4.00 28.88
N TYR A 333 -8.07 -4.31 29.72
CA TYR A 333 -8.64 -3.37 30.67
C TYR A 333 -7.77 -3.21 31.93
N VAL A 334 -7.76 -1.99 32.47
CA VAL A 334 -7.10 -1.64 33.74
C VAL A 334 -7.95 -0.64 34.54
N HIS A 335 -7.79 -0.61 35.86
CA HIS A 335 -8.60 0.26 36.72
C HIS A 335 -8.07 1.69 36.75
N ALA A 336 -6.74 1.86 36.66
CA ALA A 336 -6.08 3.15 36.63
C ALA A 336 -4.95 3.15 35.58
N PRO A 337 -4.59 4.33 35.02
CA PRO A 337 -3.47 4.46 34.09
C PRO A 337 -2.14 3.91 34.62
N ASP A 338 -1.89 4.02 35.92
CA ASP A 338 -0.64 3.59 36.55
C ASP A 338 -0.54 2.06 36.77
N ASP A 339 -1.59 1.29 36.46
CA ASP A 339 -1.60 -0.18 36.61
C ASP A 339 -0.72 -0.88 35.56
N THR A 340 -0.29 -0.17 34.53
CA THR A 340 0.51 -0.68 33.41
C THR A 340 1.53 0.36 32.95
N PRO A 341 2.73 -0.04 32.49
CA PRO A 341 3.67 0.90 31.88
C PRO A 341 3.26 1.31 30.46
N HIS A 342 2.25 0.66 29.88
CA HIS A 342 1.80 0.90 28.51
C HIS A 342 0.91 2.15 28.40
N PRO A 343 0.87 2.81 27.23
CA PRO A 343 -0.11 3.86 26.96
C PRO A 343 -1.54 3.34 27.12
N VAL A 344 -2.32 4.01 27.98
CA VAL A 344 -3.73 3.73 28.19
C VAL A 344 -4.61 4.85 27.65
N ILE A 345 -5.85 4.52 27.35
CA ILE A 345 -6.93 5.48 27.09
C ILE A 345 -8.05 5.26 28.10
N GLU A 346 -8.80 6.32 28.41
CA GLU A 346 -10.13 6.16 29.00
C GLU A 346 -11.07 5.69 27.89
N THR A 347 -11.86 4.65 28.15
CA THR A 347 -12.70 4.03 27.12
C THR A 347 -14.19 4.25 27.37
N GLU A 348 -14.94 4.43 26.29
CA GLU A 348 -16.40 4.45 26.27
C GLU A 348 -17.02 3.07 26.50
N PHE A 349 -16.23 1.99 26.47
CA PHE A 349 -16.66 0.61 26.64
C PHE A 349 -16.07 0.01 27.93
N PRO A 350 -16.64 0.27 29.12
CA PRO A 350 -16.08 -0.24 30.38
C PRO A 350 -15.95 -1.77 30.42
N GLY A 351 -14.89 -2.24 31.09
CA GLY A 351 -14.67 -3.65 31.35
C GLY A 351 -15.75 -4.25 32.27
N GLU A 352 -15.85 -5.59 32.27
CA GLU A 352 -16.88 -6.32 33.04
C GLU A 352 -16.81 -6.07 34.55
N ASN A 353 -15.65 -5.66 35.09
CA ASN A 353 -15.46 -5.36 36.51
C ASN A 353 -15.46 -3.84 36.79
N GLY A 354 -15.90 -3.03 35.83
CA GLY A 354 -15.96 -1.56 35.96
C GLY A 354 -14.63 -0.86 35.69
N GLU A 355 -13.66 -1.53 35.06
CA GLU A 355 -12.46 -0.91 34.50
C GLU A 355 -12.87 0.17 33.49
N LYS A 356 -12.28 1.37 33.61
CA LYS A 356 -12.58 2.52 32.72
C LYS A 356 -11.46 2.85 31.75
N TYR A 357 -10.33 2.17 31.89
CA TYR A 357 -9.16 2.39 31.05
C TYR A 357 -8.79 1.09 30.35
N CYS A 358 -8.18 1.22 29.18
CA CYS A 358 -7.60 0.08 28.49
C CYS A 358 -6.34 0.47 27.72
N TRP A 359 -5.52 -0.54 27.43
CA TRP A 359 -4.44 -0.48 26.47
C TRP A 359 -4.59 -1.63 25.46
N TYR A 360 -3.83 -1.59 24.38
CA TYR A 360 -3.95 -2.54 23.28
C TYR A 360 -2.71 -3.40 23.18
N GLN A 361 -2.79 -4.62 23.69
CA GLN A 361 -1.71 -5.59 23.72
C GLN A 361 -1.51 -6.21 22.34
N CYS A 362 -0.29 -6.12 21.80
CA CYS A 362 0.09 -6.79 20.57
C CYS A 362 0.19 -8.31 20.75
N THR A 363 -0.10 -9.02 19.67
CA THR A 363 0.01 -10.47 19.61
C THR A 363 0.89 -10.93 18.46
N VAL A 364 1.32 -12.19 18.52
CA VAL A 364 2.07 -12.88 17.48
C VAL A 364 1.42 -14.24 17.17
N ARG A 365 1.91 -14.91 16.13
CA ARG A 365 1.41 -16.22 15.65
C ARG A 365 -0.09 -16.18 15.30
N GLY A 366 -0.52 -15.09 14.66
CA GLY A 366 -1.90 -14.87 14.25
C GLY A 366 -2.86 -14.78 15.44
N GLY A 367 -2.61 -13.87 16.38
CA GLY A 367 -3.49 -13.62 17.52
C GLY A 367 -3.32 -14.54 18.74
N ARG A 368 -2.52 -15.61 18.65
CA ARG A 368 -2.54 -16.71 19.63
C ARG A 368 -1.65 -16.48 20.85
N GLU A 369 -0.63 -15.65 20.72
CA GLU A 369 0.35 -15.38 21.76
C GLU A 369 0.43 -13.87 22.02
N GLY A 370 0.02 -13.42 23.20
CA GLY A 370 0.15 -12.03 23.63
C GLY A 370 1.59 -11.69 24.03
N ARG A 371 2.03 -10.48 23.72
CA ARG A 371 3.36 -9.96 24.06
C ARG A 371 3.23 -8.78 25.02
N ASP A 372 4.27 -8.53 25.82
CA ASP A 372 4.34 -7.36 26.70
C ASP A 372 4.75 -6.12 25.90
N LEU A 373 3.93 -5.79 24.89
CA LEU A 373 4.16 -4.73 23.92
C LEU A 373 2.79 -4.18 23.49
N ASP A 374 2.65 -2.86 23.50
CA ASP A 374 1.43 -2.19 23.08
C ASP A 374 1.48 -1.73 21.61
N ALA A 375 0.30 -1.55 21.01
CA ALA A 375 0.14 -1.17 19.60
C ALA A 375 0.80 0.18 19.26
N VAL A 376 0.78 1.14 20.18
CA VAL A 376 1.36 2.48 20.00
C VAL A 376 2.87 2.39 19.92
N THR A 377 3.50 1.70 20.86
CA THR A 377 4.95 1.47 20.89
C THR A 377 5.39 0.70 19.66
N LEU A 378 4.68 -0.37 19.28
CA LEU A 378 4.97 -1.13 18.06
C LEU A 378 4.94 -0.23 16.82
N ALA A 379 3.86 0.51 16.61
CA ALA A 379 3.69 1.37 15.44
C ALA A 379 4.80 2.44 15.34
N LYS A 380 5.09 3.13 16.45
CA LYS A 380 6.14 4.15 16.53
C LYS A 380 7.54 3.61 16.21
N VAL A 381 7.90 2.47 16.80
CA VAL A 381 9.23 1.90 16.54
C VAL A 381 9.31 1.40 15.09
N CYS A 382 8.27 0.76 14.56
CA CYS A 382 8.26 0.32 13.17
C CYS A 382 8.36 1.49 12.17
N GLU A 383 7.68 2.62 12.43
CA GLU A 383 7.81 3.84 11.63
C GLU A 383 9.27 4.33 11.61
N GLN A 384 9.92 4.40 12.78
CA GLN A 384 11.34 4.79 12.89
C GLN A 384 12.28 3.84 12.13
N LEU A 385 11.91 2.57 12.02
CA LEU A 385 12.68 1.55 11.29
C LEU A 385 12.44 1.59 9.77
N GLY A 386 11.48 2.39 9.28
CA GLY A 386 11.21 2.58 7.86
C GLY A 386 9.90 1.97 7.36
N ALA A 387 8.99 1.57 8.24
CA ALA A 387 7.61 1.25 7.82
C ALA A 387 6.96 2.47 7.14
N GLY A 388 6.16 2.23 6.11
CA GLY A 388 5.43 3.28 5.40
C GLY A 388 3.92 3.20 5.50
N GLU A 389 3.37 2.17 6.14
CA GLU A 389 1.92 2.04 6.37
C GLU A 389 1.67 1.04 7.51
N ILE A 390 0.65 1.29 8.34
CA ILE A 390 0.21 0.37 9.39
C ILE A 390 -1.10 -0.29 8.95
N LEU A 391 -1.12 -1.61 8.84
CA LEU A 391 -2.35 -2.39 8.76
C LEU A 391 -2.82 -2.72 10.18
N LEU A 392 -3.78 -1.94 10.68
CA LEU A 392 -4.26 -2.00 12.05
C LEU A 392 -5.49 -2.91 12.14
N ASN A 393 -5.25 -4.18 12.44
CA ASN A 393 -6.33 -5.12 12.74
C ASN A 393 -6.86 -4.87 14.16
N CYS A 394 -7.94 -5.55 14.51
CA CYS A 394 -8.45 -5.58 15.88
C CYS A 394 -9.02 -6.96 16.18
N ILE A 395 -8.36 -7.72 17.06
CA ILE A 395 -8.75 -9.10 17.38
C ILE A 395 -10.18 -9.15 17.93
N ASP A 396 -10.55 -8.19 18.77
CA ASP A 396 -11.86 -8.16 19.43
C ASP A 396 -13.02 -7.79 18.48
N LYS A 397 -12.71 -7.16 17.34
CA LYS A 397 -13.68 -6.80 16.31
C LYS A 397 -13.75 -7.79 15.15
N ASP A 398 -12.74 -8.64 14.99
CA ASP A 398 -12.66 -9.54 13.85
C ASP A 398 -13.86 -10.51 13.81
N GLY A 399 -14.42 -10.71 12.61
CA GLY A 399 -15.63 -11.51 12.39
C GLY A 399 -16.95 -10.98 12.97
N THR A 400 -16.93 -9.95 13.83
CA THR A 400 -18.13 -9.46 14.54
C THR A 400 -19.14 -8.73 13.65
N ASN A 401 -18.68 -8.15 12.53
CA ASN A 401 -19.45 -7.26 11.67
C ASN A 401 -20.12 -6.09 12.44
N SER A 402 -19.46 -5.59 13.51
CA SER A 402 -20.00 -4.57 14.42
C SER A 402 -19.34 -3.18 14.29
N GLY A 403 -18.53 -2.98 13.26
CA GLY A 403 -17.76 -1.76 13.03
C GLY A 403 -16.31 -1.91 13.45
N PHE A 404 -15.48 -0.96 13.02
CA PHE A 404 -14.07 -0.89 13.39
C PHE A 404 -13.91 -0.45 14.86
N ASP A 405 -12.71 -0.64 15.44
CA ASP A 405 -12.39 -0.07 16.77
C ASP A 405 -11.84 1.36 16.59
N LEU A 406 -12.71 2.36 16.71
CA LEU A 406 -12.35 3.76 16.48
C LEU A 406 -11.37 4.30 17.54
N GLU A 407 -11.48 3.85 18.78
CA GLU A 407 -10.57 4.25 19.87
C GLU A 407 -9.14 3.76 19.59
N LEU A 408 -9.00 2.53 19.10
CA LEU A 408 -7.71 1.97 18.67
C LEU A 408 -7.12 2.76 17.49
N ILE A 409 -7.95 3.05 16.49
CA ILE A 409 -7.52 3.77 15.28
C ILE A 409 -7.02 5.16 15.66
N ASN A 410 -7.79 5.93 16.42
CA ASN A 410 -7.39 7.27 16.87
C ASN A 410 -6.13 7.22 17.73
N LEU A 411 -6.03 6.26 18.67
CA LEU A 411 -4.85 6.08 19.51
C LEU A 411 -3.57 5.84 18.69
N VAL A 412 -3.63 5.02 17.62
CA VAL A 412 -2.47 4.78 16.75
C VAL A 412 -2.22 5.95 15.81
N LYS A 413 -3.26 6.57 15.25
CA LYS A 413 -3.16 7.76 14.38
C LYS A 413 -2.48 8.93 15.08
N GLU A 414 -2.78 9.18 16.35
CA GLU A 414 -2.12 10.22 17.14
C GLU A 414 -0.64 9.90 17.42
N ALA A 415 -0.23 8.64 17.27
CA ALA A 415 1.11 8.19 17.59
C ALA A 415 2.09 8.17 16.42
N VAL A 416 1.62 8.08 15.17
CA VAL A 416 2.46 7.91 13.97
C VAL A 416 2.13 8.94 12.88
N THR A 417 3.10 9.20 12.02
CA THR A 417 2.99 10.10 10.85
C THR A 417 2.92 9.35 9.52
N ILE A 418 2.82 8.03 9.56
CA ILE A 418 2.58 7.16 8.38
C ILE A 418 1.08 6.79 8.27
N PRO A 419 0.59 6.46 7.06
CA PRO A 419 -0.80 6.06 6.88
C PRO A 419 -1.21 4.85 7.74
N VAL A 420 -2.45 4.86 8.21
CA VAL A 420 -3.06 3.76 8.97
C VAL A 420 -4.28 3.24 8.23
N ILE A 421 -4.28 1.92 7.97
CA ILE A 421 -5.40 1.18 7.41
C ILE A 421 -6.22 0.61 8.57
N ALA A 422 -7.47 1.02 8.69
CA ALA A 422 -8.44 0.41 9.59
C ALA A 422 -8.86 -0.99 9.08
N SER A 423 -8.74 -2.00 9.93
CA SER A 423 -9.10 -3.39 9.60
C SER A 423 -9.86 -4.05 10.75
N SER A 424 -10.53 -5.16 10.45
CA SER A 424 -11.39 -5.97 11.35
C SER A 424 -12.70 -5.27 11.80
N GLY A 425 -13.83 -5.97 11.63
CA GLY A 425 -15.14 -5.55 12.15
C GLY A 425 -16.10 -4.91 11.14
N ALA A 426 -15.66 -4.54 9.95
CA ALA A 426 -16.53 -4.03 8.89
C ALA A 426 -17.68 -5.01 8.57
N GLY A 427 -18.90 -4.47 8.46
CA GLY A 427 -20.14 -5.25 8.38
C GLY A 427 -21.16 -4.68 7.39
N CYS A 428 -21.15 -3.36 7.21
CA CYS A 428 -22.03 -2.62 6.31
C CYS A 428 -21.34 -1.33 5.82
N PRO A 429 -21.87 -0.63 4.78
CA PRO A 429 -21.31 0.63 4.29
C PRO A 429 -21.18 1.73 5.36
N GLU A 430 -22.08 1.76 6.34
CA GLU A 430 -22.08 2.74 7.43
C GLU A 430 -20.81 2.67 8.28
N HIS A 431 -20.23 1.47 8.48
CA HIS A 431 -18.97 1.33 9.21
C HIS A 431 -17.79 1.99 8.48
N PHE A 432 -17.84 2.05 7.14
CA PHE A 432 -16.83 2.76 6.36
C PHE A 432 -17.01 4.27 6.46
N LEU A 433 -18.27 4.75 6.46
CA LEU A 433 -18.53 6.18 6.66
C LEU A 433 -18.09 6.62 8.06
N GLU A 434 -18.40 5.82 9.08
CA GLU A 434 -18.01 6.06 10.45
C GLU A 434 -16.48 6.17 10.59
N VAL A 435 -15.71 5.21 10.07
CA VAL A 435 -14.26 5.27 10.20
C VAL A 435 -13.65 6.48 9.48
N PHE A 436 -14.14 6.84 8.28
CA PHE A 436 -13.61 8.00 7.54
C PHE A 436 -14.10 9.36 8.04
N THR A 437 -15.12 9.40 8.91
CA THR A 437 -15.65 10.67 9.44
C THR A 437 -15.36 10.90 10.91
N GLN A 438 -15.03 9.84 11.66
CA GLN A 438 -14.74 9.90 13.09
C GLN A 438 -13.27 9.59 13.43
N THR A 439 -12.45 9.27 12.42
CA THR A 439 -11.01 9.04 12.55
C THR A 439 -10.26 9.64 11.37
N ASP A 440 -8.95 9.76 11.50
CA ASP A 440 -8.05 10.18 10.42
C ASP A 440 -7.40 8.97 9.70
N ALA A 441 -8.06 7.81 9.64
CA ALA A 441 -7.56 6.65 8.90
C ALA A 441 -7.61 6.88 7.38
N GLU A 442 -6.50 6.67 6.69
CA GLU A 442 -6.38 6.88 5.24
C GLU A 442 -7.00 5.75 4.39
N ALA A 443 -7.35 4.63 5.02
CA ALA A 443 -7.88 3.46 4.33
C ALA A 443 -8.70 2.57 5.26
N ALA A 444 -9.62 1.83 4.67
CA ALA A 444 -10.40 0.80 5.35
C ALA A 444 -10.32 -0.52 4.57
N LEU A 445 -10.01 -1.59 5.28
CA LEU A 445 -9.88 -2.94 4.74
C LEU A 445 -11.01 -3.82 5.22
N ALA A 446 -11.58 -4.59 4.29
CA ALA A 446 -12.49 -5.69 4.64
C ALA A 446 -12.20 -6.95 3.82
N ALA A 447 -12.47 -8.10 4.44
CA ALA A 447 -12.28 -9.42 3.84
C ALA A 447 -13.62 -10.15 3.66
N GLY A 448 -14.18 -10.64 4.78
CA GLY A 448 -15.33 -11.55 4.78
C GLY A 448 -16.57 -11.03 4.05
N ILE A 449 -16.97 -9.77 4.31
CA ILE A 449 -18.17 -9.16 3.72
C ILE A 449 -18.10 -9.01 2.20
N PHE A 450 -16.90 -8.80 1.65
CA PHE A 450 -16.67 -8.71 0.20
C PHE A 450 -16.65 -10.10 -0.43
N HIS A 451 -15.95 -11.04 0.21
CA HIS A 451 -15.87 -12.41 -0.27
C HIS A 451 -17.23 -13.12 -0.30
N ARG A 452 -18.05 -12.93 0.76
CA ARG A 452 -19.40 -13.48 0.87
C ARG A 452 -20.44 -12.73 0.03
N LYS A 453 -20.04 -11.62 -0.61
CA LYS A 453 -20.91 -10.72 -1.41
C LYS A 453 -22.09 -10.17 -0.61
N GLU A 454 -21.93 -10.04 0.71
CA GLU A 454 -22.93 -9.45 1.61
C GLU A 454 -22.99 -7.94 1.41
N VAL A 455 -21.82 -7.32 1.22
CA VAL A 455 -21.67 -5.88 0.97
C VAL A 455 -20.74 -5.68 -0.22
N PRO A 456 -21.24 -5.51 -1.46
CA PRO A 456 -20.38 -5.28 -2.61
C PRO A 456 -19.54 -4.00 -2.47
N ILE A 457 -18.28 -4.02 -2.97
CA ILE A 457 -17.37 -2.86 -2.89
C ILE A 457 -18.00 -1.63 -3.57
N GLY A 458 -18.62 -1.81 -4.73
CA GLY A 458 -19.32 -0.73 -5.43
C GLY A 458 -20.51 -0.16 -4.65
N GLN A 459 -21.14 -0.93 -3.73
CA GLN A 459 -22.16 -0.40 -2.83
C GLN A 459 -21.52 0.52 -1.77
N VAL A 460 -20.41 0.09 -1.15
CA VAL A 460 -19.66 0.92 -0.19
C VAL A 460 -19.26 2.24 -0.83
N LYS A 461 -18.65 2.20 -2.01
CA LYS A 461 -18.19 3.40 -2.71
C LYS A 461 -19.31 4.37 -3.08
N ARG A 462 -20.45 3.85 -3.59
CA ARG A 462 -21.62 4.71 -3.86
C ARG A 462 -22.17 5.35 -2.59
N PHE A 463 -22.30 4.58 -1.52
CA PHE A 463 -22.79 5.08 -0.25
C PHE A 463 -21.89 6.18 0.31
N LEU A 464 -20.57 5.99 0.27
CA LEU A 464 -19.59 6.99 0.70
C LEU A 464 -19.66 8.26 -0.16
N GLN A 465 -19.79 8.11 -1.48
CA GLN A 465 -19.93 9.23 -2.40
C GLN A 465 -21.23 10.02 -2.17
N GLU A 466 -22.35 9.33 -1.90
CA GLU A 466 -23.64 9.96 -1.55
C GLU A 466 -23.58 10.73 -0.22
N ASN A 467 -22.63 10.39 0.65
CA ASN A 467 -22.34 11.08 1.91
C ASN A 467 -21.09 11.98 1.82
N GLU A 468 -20.74 12.43 0.60
CA GLU A 468 -19.70 13.44 0.35
C GLU A 468 -18.27 13.05 0.77
N VAL A 469 -17.99 11.75 0.97
CA VAL A 469 -16.62 11.25 1.18
C VAL A 469 -15.90 11.16 -0.15
N GLU A 470 -14.68 11.68 -0.21
CA GLU A 470 -13.84 11.66 -1.40
C GLU A 470 -13.39 10.22 -1.71
N ILE A 471 -13.93 9.60 -2.74
CA ILE A 471 -13.67 8.20 -3.11
C ILE A 471 -13.32 8.09 -4.60
N ARG A 472 -12.49 7.08 -4.96
CA ARG A 472 -12.31 6.72 -6.37
C ARG A 472 -13.56 6.04 -6.93
N THR A 473 -14.16 6.64 -7.94
CA THR A 473 -15.27 6.06 -8.70
C THR A 473 -14.83 4.85 -9.52
N CYS A 474 -15.69 3.82 -9.61
CA CYS A 474 -15.43 2.55 -10.29
C CYS A 474 -15.30 2.67 -11.82
#